data_AF-A0A7S0NNG3-F1
#
_entry.id   AF-A0A7S0NNG3-F1
#
_cell.length_a   1.000
_cell.length_b   1.000
_cell.length_c   1.000
_cell.angle_alpha   90.00
_cell.angle_beta   90.00
_cell.angle_gamma   90.00
#
_symmetry.space_group_name_H-M   'P 1'
#
loop_
_entity.id
_entity.type
_entity.pdbx_description
1 polymer ?
#
loop_
_entity_poly.entity_id
_entity_poly.type
_entity_poly.pdbx_seq_one_letter_code
_entity_poly.pdbx_strand_id
1 'polypeptide(L)'
;ISTLKTICAIAADAGRLRESKQEVRPLLSADTGPQSPKSWDAAHTRRWLSTACDGSFAPVLSSVPASVDGKALLRMTAKQMAMLWGASEEIASALYAALRAELKLADACKQQRRRDIRTNERRKVR
;
A
#
# COMPACT_ATOMS: atom_id res chain seq x y z
N ILE A 1 18.88 -5.95 -31.06
CA ILE A 1 17.81 -5.72 -32.07
C ILE A 1 16.53 -5.46 -31.30
N SER A 2 16.16 -4.18 -31.14
CA SER A 2 14.94 -3.75 -30.43
C SER A 2 13.77 -3.74 -31.41
N THR A 3 12.70 -4.47 -31.14
CA THR A 3 11.50 -4.52 -31.98
C THR A 3 10.42 -3.62 -31.40
N LEU A 4 10.36 -2.39 -31.91
CA LEU A 4 9.26 -1.45 -31.70
C LEU A 4 8.03 -1.94 -32.46
N LYS A 5 6.93 -2.20 -31.73
CA LYS A 5 5.61 -2.47 -32.33
C LYS A 5 4.87 -1.14 -32.51
N THR A 6 4.83 -0.65 -33.74
CA THR A 6 4.00 0.50 -34.14
C THR A 6 2.62 -0.01 -34.53
N ILE A 7 1.57 0.50 -33.89
CA ILE A 7 0.18 0.26 -34.28
C ILE A 7 -0.39 1.60 -34.77
N CYS A 8 -0.59 1.72 -36.09
CA CYS A 8 -1.31 2.84 -36.69
C CYS A 8 -2.80 2.46 -36.83
N ALA A 9 -3.68 3.20 -36.15
CA ALA A 9 -5.11 3.17 -36.45
C ALA A 9 -5.46 4.45 -37.23
N ILE A 10 -5.78 4.28 -38.52
CA ILE A 10 -6.29 5.35 -39.39
C ILE A 10 -7.77 5.04 -39.60
N ALA A 11 -8.65 5.83 -39.00
CA ALA A 11 -10.05 5.90 -39.36
C ALA A 11 -10.37 7.36 -39.67
N ALA A 12 -10.61 7.62 -40.95
CA ALA A 12 -11.05 8.89 -41.48
C ALA A 12 -12.56 9.02 -41.28
N ASP A 13 -13.01 10.04 -40.54
CA ASP A 13 -14.07 10.93 -40.99
C ASP A 13 -14.22 12.13 -40.02
N ALA A 14 -14.30 13.32 -40.63
CA ALA A 14 -14.81 14.60 -40.16
C ALA A 14 -14.63 15.04 -38.68
N GLY A 15 -13.90 16.15 -38.51
CA GLY A 15 -14.28 17.17 -37.54
C GLY A 15 -13.32 17.39 -36.38
N ARG A 16 -12.37 18.30 -36.58
CA ARG A 16 -11.71 19.10 -35.53
C ARG A 16 -11.27 18.28 -34.31
N LEU A 17 -10.22 17.47 -34.49
CA LEU A 17 -9.46 16.89 -33.38
C LEU A 17 -8.81 18.02 -32.58
N ARG A 18 -9.48 18.42 -31.49
CA ARG A 18 -8.87 19.23 -30.45
C ARG A 18 -7.85 18.32 -29.78
N GLU A 19 -6.56 18.56 -30.05
CA GLU A 19 -5.45 17.96 -29.30
C GLU A 19 -5.56 18.42 -27.84
N SER A 20 -6.40 17.75 -27.07
CA SER A 20 -6.27 17.75 -25.63
C SER A 20 -5.01 16.96 -25.34
N LYS A 21 -3.88 17.66 -25.22
CA LYS A 21 -2.75 17.20 -24.39
C LYS A 21 -3.29 17.05 -22.97
N GLN A 22 -4.01 15.96 -22.72
CA GLN A 22 -4.18 15.48 -21.39
C GLN A 22 -2.79 14.94 -21.04
N GLU A 23 -2.01 15.80 -20.40
CA GLU A 23 -0.92 15.36 -19.57
C GLU A 23 -1.55 14.37 -18.60
N VAL A 24 -1.51 13.09 -18.97
CA VAL A 24 -1.68 11.98 -18.04
C VAL A 24 -0.49 12.17 -17.13
N ARG A 25 -0.69 13.01 -16.11
CA ARG A 25 0.21 13.18 -14.99
C ARG A 25 0.44 11.74 -14.56
N PRO A 26 1.63 11.14 -14.80
CA PRO A 26 1.89 9.87 -14.18
C PRO A 26 1.67 10.18 -12.71
N LEU A 27 0.68 9.53 -12.10
CA LEU A 27 0.53 9.55 -10.66
C LEU A 27 1.84 8.99 -10.18
N LEU A 28 2.76 9.91 -9.89
CA LEU A 28 4.06 9.64 -9.35
C LEU A 28 3.78 8.67 -8.22
N SER A 29 4.21 7.43 -8.40
CA SER A 29 4.28 6.42 -7.36
C SER A 29 5.15 7.01 -6.25
N ALA A 30 4.52 7.81 -5.40
CA ALA A 30 5.19 8.64 -4.43
C ALA A 30 5.53 7.75 -3.23
N ASP A 31 6.83 7.52 -3.08
CA ASP A 31 7.49 6.81 -1.99
C ASP A 31 7.16 5.31 -1.90
N THR A 32 7.79 4.51 -2.76
CA THR A 32 7.86 3.04 -2.67
C THR A 32 8.77 2.58 -1.52
N GLY A 33 8.60 3.15 -0.33
CA GLY A 33 9.05 2.55 0.92
C GLY A 33 7.87 1.80 1.57
N PRO A 34 8.14 0.80 2.43
CA PRO A 34 7.08 0.20 3.23
C PRO A 34 6.40 1.30 4.07
N GLN A 35 5.18 1.69 3.67
CA GLN A 35 4.41 2.68 4.40
C GLN A 35 4.00 2.08 5.73
N SER A 36 4.23 2.82 6.80
CA SER A 36 3.91 2.34 8.14
C SER A 36 2.40 2.13 8.25
N PRO A 37 1.94 1.04 8.88
CA PRO A 37 0.51 0.85 9.13
C PRO A 37 -0.13 2.00 9.92
N LYS A 38 0.66 2.82 10.62
CA LYS A 38 0.18 4.04 11.30
C LYS A 38 -0.32 5.14 10.35
N SER A 39 0.08 5.12 9.08
CA SER A 39 -0.27 6.12 8.07
C SER A 39 -1.16 5.56 6.97
N TRP A 40 -1.67 4.33 7.10
CA TRP A 40 -2.61 3.80 6.12
C TRP A 40 -3.99 4.42 6.32
N ASP A 41 -4.51 4.98 5.24
CA ASP A 41 -5.93 5.31 5.10
C ASP A 41 -6.77 4.03 4.97
N ALA A 42 -8.09 4.15 5.17
CA ALA A 42 -9.02 3.03 5.10
C ALA A 42 -8.96 2.25 3.79
N ALA A 43 -8.80 2.94 2.65
CA ALA A 43 -8.68 2.29 1.34
C ALA A 43 -7.41 1.42 1.24
N HIS A 44 -6.27 1.93 1.72
CA HIS A 44 -5.01 1.19 1.76
C HIS A 44 -5.11 0.00 2.71
N THR A 45 -5.68 0.22 3.90
CA THR A 45 -5.89 -0.81 4.91
C THR A 45 -6.74 -1.96 4.37
N ARG A 46 -7.84 -1.64 3.66
CA ARG A 46 -8.72 -2.64 3.07
C ARG A 46 -8.05 -3.43 1.94
N ARG A 47 -7.24 -2.75 1.11
CA ARG A 47 -6.43 -3.41 0.09
C ARG A 47 -5.42 -4.37 0.71
N TRP A 48 -4.72 -3.94 1.76
CA TRP A 48 -3.78 -4.81 2.48
C TRP A 48 -4.48 -6.02 3.09
N LEU A 49 -5.63 -5.83 3.74
CA LEU A 49 -6.43 -6.92 4.32
C LEU A 49 -6.89 -7.94 3.26
N SER A 50 -7.18 -7.50 2.03
CA SER A 50 -7.57 -8.41 0.94
C SER A 50 -6.43 -9.30 0.44
N THR A 51 -5.18 -8.86 0.61
CA THR A 51 -3.97 -9.60 0.21
C THR A 51 -3.27 -10.27 1.38
N ALA A 52 -3.63 -9.92 2.61
CA ALA A 52 -3.00 -10.44 3.82
C ALA A 52 -3.27 -11.95 3.96
N CYS A 53 -2.28 -12.67 4.50
CA CYS A 53 -2.35 -14.12 4.70
C CYS A 53 -2.77 -14.88 3.43
N ASP A 54 -2.16 -14.52 2.29
CA ASP A 54 -2.42 -15.13 0.97
C ASP A 54 -3.90 -15.07 0.54
N GLY A 55 -4.62 -14.03 0.99
CA GLY A 55 -6.04 -13.84 0.67
C GLY A 55 -7.00 -14.65 1.55
N SER A 56 -6.50 -15.38 2.56
CA SER A 56 -7.33 -16.15 3.51
C SER A 56 -8.31 -15.27 4.30
N PHE A 57 -8.03 -13.96 4.38
CA PHE A 57 -8.89 -12.99 5.05
C PHE A 57 -9.92 -12.31 4.11
N ALA A 58 -9.87 -12.55 2.80
CA ALA A 58 -10.84 -12.01 1.85
C ALA A 58 -12.32 -12.30 2.18
N PRO A 59 -12.74 -13.51 2.64
CA PRO A 59 -14.16 -13.79 2.91
C PRO A 59 -14.71 -13.02 4.12
N VAL A 60 -13.85 -12.61 5.07
CA VAL A 60 -14.24 -11.84 6.26
C VAL A 60 -14.10 -10.32 6.06
N LEU A 61 -13.59 -9.88 4.90
CA LEU A 61 -13.42 -8.47 4.56
C LEU A 61 -14.75 -7.69 4.50
N SER A 62 -15.87 -8.38 4.25
CA SER A 62 -17.22 -7.77 4.28
C SER A 62 -17.65 -7.38 5.70
N SER A 63 -17.15 -8.11 6.71
CA SER A 63 -17.43 -7.84 8.13
C SER A 63 -16.60 -6.68 8.68
N VAL A 64 -15.56 -6.25 7.95
CA VAL A 64 -14.71 -5.13 8.37
C VAL A 64 -15.37 -3.79 8.00
N PRO A 65 -15.57 -2.87 8.96
CA PRO A 65 -16.10 -1.55 8.67
C PRO A 65 -15.20 -0.80 7.67
N ALA A 66 -15.81 -0.08 6.73
CA ALA A 66 -15.09 0.69 5.72
C ALA A 66 -14.26 1.85 6.29
N SER A 67 -14.49 2.23 7.55
CA SER A 67 -13.78 3.29 8.27
C SER A 67 -12.55 2.80 9.03
N VAL A 68 -12.17 1.52 8.92
CA VAL A 68 -11.00 0.99 9.61
C VAL A 68 -9.72 1.45 8.90
N ASP A 69 -9.11 2.48 9.46
CA ASP A 69 -7.76 2.93 9.09
C ASP A 69 -6.68 2.09 9.79
N GLY A 70 -5.43 2.18 9.32
CA GLY A 70 -4.34 1.39 9.88
C GLY A 70 -4.01 1.74 11.35
N LYS A 71 -4.36 2.93 11.83
CA LYS A 71 -4.30 3.27 13.26
C LYS A 71 -5.32 2.50 14.08
N ALA A 72 -6.54 2.36 13.58
CA ALA A 72 -7.58 1.57 14.24
C ALA A 72 -7.15 0.09 14.26
N LEU A 73 -6.64 -0.40 13.12
CA LEU A 73 -6.14 -1.76 12.98
C LEU A 73 -5.02 -2.08 13.99
N LEU A 74 -4.06 -1.18 14.17
CA LEU A 74 -2.94 -1.35 15.12
C LEU A 74 -3.34 -1.35 16.60
N ARG A 75 -4.51 -0.80 16.93
CA ARG A 75 -5.04 -0.77 18.31
C ARG A 75 -5.76 -2.05 18.68
N MET A 76 -6.23 -2.80 17.68
CA MET A 76 -6.98 -4.04 17.90
C MET A 76 -6.04 -5.19 18.19
N THR A 77 -6.44 -6.08 19.10
CA THR A 77 -5.76 -7.35 19.34
C THR A 77 -6.28 -8.43 18.40
N ALA A 78 -5.52 -9.51 18.20
CA ALA A 78 -5.98 -10.67 17.41
C ALA A 78 -7.35 -11.19 17.92
N LYS A 79 -7.55 -11.26 19.23
CA LYS A 79 -8.82 -11.68 19.84
C LYS A 79 -9.98 -10.73 19.51
N GLN A 80 -9.74 -9.42 19.53
CA GLN A 80 -10.74 -8.43 19.13
C GLN A 80 -11.07 -8.52 17.63
N MET A 81 -10.06 -8.76 16.79
CA MET A 81 -10.23 -8.96 15.34
C MET A 81 -11.08 -10.21 15.06
N ALA A 82 -10.79 -11.33 15.72
CA ALA A 82 -11.58 -12.56 15.62
C ALA A 82 -13.04 -12.33 16.03
N MET A 83 -13.25 -11.70 17.19
CA MET A 83 -14.59 -11.46 17.74
C MET A 83 -15.43 -10.49 16.91
N LEU A 84 -14.83 -9.39 16.44
CA LEU A 84 -15.57 -8.34 15.72
C LEU A 84 -15.83 -8.68 14.26
N TRP A 85 -14.97 -9.49 13.64
CA TRP A 85 -15.09 -9.82 12.22
C TRP A 85 -15.57 -11.25 11.96
N GLY A 86 -15.75 -12.04 13.02
CA GLY A 86 -16.16 -13.45 12.92
C GLY A 86 -15.11 -14.34 12.29
N ALA A 87 -13.83 -13.96 12.38
CA ALA A 87 -12.71 -14.75 11.88
C ALA A 87 -12.26 -15.78 12.91
N SER A 88 -11.68 -16.90 12.46
CA SER A 88 -11.06 -17.86 13.37
C SER A 88 -9.87 -17.22 14.10
N GLU A 89 -9.59 -17.71 15.31
CA GLU A 89 -8.47 -17.20 16.12
C GLU A 89 -7.12 -17.36 15.40
N GLU A 90 -6.94 -18.45 14.65
CA GLU A 90 -5.75 -18.70 13.85
C GLU A 90 -5.56 -17.64 12.75
N ILE A 91 -6.62 -17.34 11.99
CA ILE A 91 -6.59 -16.31 10.94
C ILE A 91 -6.33 -14.93 11.55
N ALA A 92 -7.00 -14.60 12.64
CA ALA A 92 -6.82 -13.31 13.31
C ALA A 92 -5.42 -13.16 13.91
N SER A 93 -4.84 -14.24 14.45
CA SER A 93 -3.46 -14.28 14.95
C SER A 93 -2.45 -14.11 13.83
N ALA A 94 -2.63 -14.82 12.71
CA ALA A 94 -1.79 -14.68 11.52
C ALA A 94 -1.85 -13.26 10.95
N LEU A 95 -3.05 -12.68 10.87
CA LEU A 95 -3.25 -11.30 10.42
C LEU A 95 -2.56 -10.30 11.35
N TYR A 96 -2.72 -10.46 12.66
CA TYR A 96 -2.07 -9.61 13.64
C TYR A 96 -0.54 -9.73 13.56
N ALA A 97 -0.01 -10.93 13.37
CA ALA A 97 1.43 -11.16 13.18
C ALA A 97 1.94 -10.48 11.90
N ALA A 98 1.22 -10.60 10.79
CA ALA A 98 1.53 -9.92 9.53
C ALA A 98 1.54 -8.40 9.69
N LEU A 99 0.54 -7.84 10.38
CA LEU A 99 0.47 -6.40 10.67
C LEU A 99 1.67 -5.91 11.50
N ARG A 100 2.10 -6.71 12.48
CA ARG A 100 3.27 -6.38 13.31
C ARG A 100 4.58 -6.51 12.51
N ALA A 101 4.67 -7.47 11.59
CA ALA A 101 5.80 -7.58 10.68
C ALA A 101 5.92 -6.35 9.78
N GLU A 102 4.83 -5.90 9.17
CA GLU A 102 4.76 -4.67 8.37
C GLU A 102 5.20 -3.44 9.17
N LEU A 103 4.70 -3.33 10.41
CA LEU A 103 5.10 -2.24 11.29
C LEU A 103 6.61 -2.26 11.58
N LYS A 104 7.19 -3.44 11.83
CA LYS A 104 8.62 -3.61 12.09
C LYS A 104 9.46 -3.27 10.86
N LEU A 105 9.02 -3.67 9.67
CA LEU A 105 9.69 -3.33 8.40
C LEU A 105 9.69 -1.82 8.15
N ALA A 106 8.54 -1.17 8.35
CA ALA A 106 8.43 0.28 8.21
C ALA A 106 9.30 1.03 9.24
N ASP A 107 9.38 0.55 10.48
CA ASP A 107 10.22 1.18 11.51
C ASP A 107 11.71 1.00 11.20
N ALA A 108 12.13 -0.21 10.80
CA ALA A 108 13.50 -0.48 10.38
C ALA A 108 13.94 0.42 9.20
N CYS A 109 13.07 0.59 8.21
CA CYS A 109 13.33 1.51 7.09
C CYS A 109 13.50 2.96 7.55
N LYS A 110 12.64 3.44 8.46
CA LYS A 110 12.76 4.79 9.04
C LYS A 110 14.04 4.96 9.86
N GLN A 111 14.42 3.96 10.65
CA GLN A 111 15.65 3.99 11.43
C GLN A 111 16.88 4.03 10.52
N GLN A 112 16.89 3.25 9.44
CA GLN A 112 17.98 3.23 8.48
C GLN A 112 18.14 4.59 7.78
N ARG A 113 17.05 5.17 7.25
CA ARG A 113 17.08 6.52 6.64
C ARG A 113 17.65 7.57 7.59
N ARG A 114 17.30 7.52 8.89
CA ARG A 114 17.85 8.44 9.91
C ARG A 114 19.34 8.25 10.14
N ARG A 115 19.84 7.00 10.10
CA ARG A 115 21.27 6.72 10.23
C ARG A 115 22.04 7.24 9.02
N ASP A 116 21.53 7.01 7.81
CA ASP A 116 22.17 7.46 6.57
C ASP A 116 22.25 8.98 6.45
N ILE A 117 21.23 9.70 6.91
CA ILE A 117 21.28 11.18 6.98
C ILE A 117 22.41 11.64 7.90
N ARG A 118 22.50 11.08 9.12
CA ARG A 118 23.54 11.47 10.10
C ARG A 118 24.95 11.16 9.61
N THR A 119 25.14 10.03 8.93
CA THR A 119 26.47 9.65 8.41
C THR A 119 26.87 10.54 7.22
N ASN A 120 25.92 10.93 6.37
CA ASN A 120 26.16 11.83 5.26
C ASN A 120 26.50 13.27 5.74
N GLU A 121 25.79 13.78 6.75
CA GLU A 121 26.10 15.09 7.36
C GLU A 121 27.52 15.13 7.93
N ARG A 122 27.97 14.06 8.60
CA ARG A 122 29.34 13.97 9.14
C ARG A 122 30.43 13.94 8.06
N ARG A 123 30.12 13.46 6.86
CA ARG A 123 31.07 13.40 5.73
C ARG A 123 31.20 14.73 4.99
N LYS A 124 30.19 15.60 5.04
CA LYS A 124 30.20 16.91 4.35
C LYS A 124 30.93 18.02 5.11
N VAL A 125 31.17 17.84 6.41
CA VAL A 125 31.82 18.83 7.29
C VAL A 125 33.35 18.67 7.33
N ARG A 126 33.89 17.64 6.66
CA ARG A 126 35.31 17.30 6.64
C ARG A 126 35.89 17.55 5.25
#